data_AF-A0A1V5RQ02-F1
#
_entry.id   AF-A0A1V5RQ02-F1
#
_cell.length_a   1.000
_cell.length_b   1.000
_cell.length_c   1.000
_cell.angle_alpha   90.00
_cell.angle_beta   90.00
_cell.angle_gamma   90.00
#
_symmetry.space_group_name_H-M   'P 1'
#
loop_
_entity.id
_entity.type
_entity.pdbx_description
1 polymer ?
#
loop_
_entity_poly.entity_id
_entity_poly.type
_entity_poly.pdbx_seq_one_letter_code
_entity_poly.pdbx_strand_id
1 'polypeptide(L)'
;MEQAAALLVSPAGDPAAEYLLRRGLRPETWEAWGLGYTLAAWDNRLKAARPAILIPWQYREVTALKYRFLTVPAGGLRYTSKAGSEHIAFGLNLAGGHYATLWLVEGELNAVSLWQALREAHMVNFDVLSFGGESKATRLDPALQRWAGRYQQVIVWADEPAKAAAAMAAIPGAFGLRSPVVDGRKLDANELLLLGGLADFARAAWARFDQDPAHVARIRAELEGAGWGGLAPSL
;
A
#
# COMPACT_ATOMS: atom_id res chain seq x y z
N MET A 1 -0.44 3.21 -21.00
CA MET A 1 0.48 2.92 -19.87
C MET A 1 1.84 2.46 -20.36
N GLU A 2 1.91 1.56 -21.33
CA GLU A 2 3.17 1.06 -21.91
C GLU A 2 4.16 2.17 -22.31
N GLN A 3 3.72 3.18 -23.06
CA GLN A 3 4.58 4.32 -23.42
C GLN A 3 5.14 5.08 -22.20
N ALA A 4 4.35 5.21 -21.12
CA ALA A 4 4.80 5.87 -19.91
C ALA A 4 5.80 5.01 -19.11
N ALA A 5 5.64 3.69 -19.11
CA ALA A 5 6.60 2.76 -18.52
C ALA A 5 7.92 2.76 -19.32
N ALA A 6 7.84 2.72 -20.65
CA ALA A 6 8.99 2.83 -21.54
C ALA A 6 9.74 4.16 -21.35
N LEU A 7 9.00 5.27 -21.18
CA LEU A 7 9.61 6.57 -20.91
C LEU A 7 10.36 6.58 -19.57
N LEU A 8 9.81 5.94 -18.52
CA LEU A 8 10.43 5.87 -17.19
C LEU A 8 11.83 5.24 -17.21
N VAL A 9 12.06 4.25 -18.07
CA VAL A 9 13.35 3.54 -18.20
C VAL A 9 14.23 4.06 -19.34
N SER A 10 13.81 5.14 -20.01
CA SER A 10 14.59 5.81 -21.05
C SER A 10 15.46 6.93 -20.45
N PRO A 11 16.46 7.47 -21.19
CA PRO A 11 17.24 8.62 -20.72
C PRO A 11 16.39 9.86 -20.37
N ALA A 12 15.25 10.05 -21.06
CA ALA A 12 14.33 11.13 -20.72
C ALA A 12 13.63 10.92 -19.36
N GLY A 13 13.60 9.69 -18.87
CA GLY A 13 13.06 9.28 -17.58
C GLY A 13 14.05 9.34 -16.42
N ASP A 14 15.33 9.66 -16.65
CA ASP A 14 16.37 9.67 -15.60
C ASP A 14 15.95 10.41 -14.32
N PRO A 15 15.33 11.61 -14.36
CA PRO A 15 14.90 12.29 -13.14
C PRO A 15 13.86 11.50 -12.32
N ALA A 16 13.01 10.73 -13.00
CA ALA A 16 12.01 9.88 -12.37
C ALA A 16 12.62 8.58 -11.84
N ALA A 17 13.53 7.96 -12.60
CA ALA A 17 14.29 6.81 -12.15
C ALA A 17 15.11 7.16 -10.89
N GLU A 18 15.86 8.26 -10.91
CA GLU A 18 16.61 8.76 -9.75
C GLU A 18 15.70 9.06 -8.55
N TYR A 19 14.51 9.60 -8.80
CA TYR A 19 13.52 9.83 -7.74
C TYR A 19 13.11 8.52 -7.05
N LEU A 20 12.80 7.48 -7.82
CA LEU A 20 12.38 6.19 -7.29
C LEU A 20 13.55 5.42 -6.63
N LEU A 21 14.75 5.49 -7.22
CA LEU A 21 15.97 4.88 -6.67
C LEU A 21 16.36 5.51 -5.33
N ARG A 22 16.24 6.84 -5.18
CA ARG A 22 16.44 7.51 -3.88
C ARG A 22 15.43 7.12 -2.82
N ARG A 23 14.29 6.54 -3.22
CA ARG A 23 13.30 5.93 -2.35
C ARG A 23 13.56 4.44 -2.11
N GLY A 24 14.66 3.89 -2.63
CA GLY A 24 14.99 2.47 -2.51
C GLY A 24 14.13 1.55 -3.39
N LEU A 25 13.27 2.11 -4.24
CA LEU A 25 12.41 1.32 -5.13
C LEU A 25 13.22 0.90 -6.35
N ARG A 26 13.25 -0.40 -6.66
CA ARG A 26 14.02 -0.95 -7.78
C ARG A 26 13.23 -1.05 -9.09
N PRO A 27 13.89 -1.08 -10.27
CA PRO A 27 13.21 -1.16 -11.57
C PRO A 27 12.18 -2.29 -11.68
N GLU A 28 12.47 -3.47 -11.14
CA GLU A 28 11.55 -4.61 -11.19
C GLU A 28 10.26 -4.34 -10.41
N THR A 29 10.37 -3.55 -9.32
CA THR A 29 9.21 -3.09 -8.54
C THR A 29 8.39 -2.07 -9.32
N TRP A 30 9.04 -1.17 -10.08
CA TRP A 30 8.35 -0.19 -10.89
C TRP A 30 7.52 -0.88 -11.97
N GLU A 31 8.14 -1.85 -12.64
CA GLU A 31 7.49 -2.68 -13.67
C GLU A 31 6.30 -3.44 -13.10
N ALA A 32 6.48 -4.17 -11.98
CA ALA A 32 5.40 -4.94 -11.36
C ALA A 32 4.17 -4.06 -11.01
N TRP A 33 4.41 -2.87 -10.46
CA TRP A 33 3.35 -1.93 -10.09
C TRP A 33 2.85 -1.07 -11.26
N GLY A 34 3.39 -1.26 -12.47
CA GLY A 34 3.03 -0.50 -13.66
C GLY A 34 3.35 0.99 -13.57
N LEU A 35 4.32 1.39 -12.73
CA LEU A 35 4.72 2.78 -12.60
C LEU A 35 5.21 3.32 -13.94
N GLY A 36 4.94 4.60 -14.19
CA GLY A 36 5.38 5.25 -15.42
C GLY A 36 5.85 6.67 -15.19
N TYR A 37 6.21 7.35 -16.27
CA TYR A 37 6.64 8.73 -16.24
C TYR A 37 5.92 9.58 -17.30
N THR A 38 5.69 10.85 -16.98
CA THR A 38 5.24 11.87 -17.92
C THR A 38 5.96 13.17 -17.61
N LEU A 39 6.26 13.92 -18.67
CA LEU A 39 6.81 15.27 -18.58
C LEU A 39 5.73 16.34 -18.38
N ALA A 40 4.46 15.99 -18.58
CA ALA A 40 3.39 16.96 -18.77
C ALA A 40 2.14 16.72 -17.89
N ALA A 41 2.32 16.27 -16.65
CA ALA A 41 1.21 16.21 -15.71
C ALA A 41 0.79 17.64 -15.30
N TRP A 42 -0.51 17.93 -15.30
CA TRP A 42 -1.01 19.28 -15.05
C TRP A 42 -1.12 19.61 -13.55
N ASP A 43 -0.37 20.61 -13.09
CA ASP A 43 -0.51 21.18 -11.75
C ASP A 43 -1.50 22.35 -11.76
N ASN A 44 -2.68 22.11 -11.20
CA ASN A 44 -3.75 23.11 -11.17
C ASN A 44 -3.47 24.32 -10.28
N ARG A 45 -2.54 24.24 -9.32
CA ARG A 45 -2.16 25.39 -8.48
C ARG A 45 -1.17 26.30 -9.19
N LEU A 46 -0.22 25.70 -9.90
CA LEU A 46 0.79 26.45 -10.66
C LEU A 46 0.35 26.80 -12.08
N LYS A 47 -0.74 26.20 -12.57
CA LYS A 47 -1.22 26.31 -13.96
C LYS A 47 -0.13 25.94 -14.97
N ALA A 48 0.59 24.86 -14.69
CA ALA A 48 1.73 24.43 -15.50
C ALA A 48 1.78 22.91 -15.63
N ALA A 49 2.29 22.44 -16.78
CA ALA A 49 2.65 21.06 -17.01
C ALA A 49 4.01 20.77 -16.34
N ARG A 50 4.10 19.67 -15.60
CA ARG A 50 5.27 19.32 -14.79
C ARG A 50 5.57 17.82 -14.87
N PRO A 51 6.85 17.43 -14.73
CA PRO A 51 7.24 16.04 -14.69
C PRO A 51 6.70 15.33 -13.45
N ALA A 52 6.17 14.12 -13.62
CA ALA A 52 5.58 13.33 -12.56
C ALA A 52 5.69 11.83 -12.79
N ILE A 53 5.84 11.07 -11.70
CA ILE A 53 5.60 9.63 -11.70
C ILE A 53 4.10 9.41 -11.90
N LEU A 54 3.74 8.55 -12.86
CA LEU A 54 2.40 8.00 -12.98
C LEU A 54 2.23 6.79 -12.08
N ILE A 55 1.13 6.80 -11.35
CA ILE A 55 0.72 5.75 -10.42
C ILE A 55 -0.65 5.26 -10.90
N PRO A 56 -0.70 4.19 -11.71
CA PRO A 56 -1.96 3.65 -12.23
C PRO A 56 -2.69 2.85 -11.16
N TRP A 57 -3.94 3.18 -10.92
CA TRP A 57 -4.84 2.35 -10.12
C TRP A 57 -5.57 1.43 -11.08
N GLN A 58 -5.33 0.12 -10.93
CA GLN A 58 -5.78 -0.86 -11.91
C GLN A 58 -6.07 -2.21 -11.28
N TYR A 59 -6.99 -2.94 -11.90
CA TYR A 59 -7.22 -4.38 -11.67
C TYR A 59 -7.09 -5.12 -13.00
N ARG A 60 -8.14 -5.08 -13.83
CA ARG A 60 -8.12 -5.54 -15.23
C ARG A 60 -7.86 -4.41 -16.22
N GLU A 61 -8.27 -3.21 -15.84
CA GLU A 61 -8.09 -1.97 -16.57
C GLU A 61 -7.71 -0.86 -15.59
N VAL A 62 -7.21 0.27 -16.13
CA VAL A 62 -6.86 1.45 -15.34
C VAL A 62 -8.11 2.25 -15.03
N THR A 63 -8.46 2.36 -13.75
CA THR A 63 -9.65 3.12 -13.28
C THR A 63 -9.29 4.51 -12.78
N ALA A 64 -8.04 4.70 -12.33
CA ALA A 64 -7.53 6.00 -11.91
C ALA A 64 -6.06 6.15 -12.30
N LEU A 65 -5.67 7.40 -12.51
CA LEU A 65 -4.29 7.75 -12.83
C LEU A 65 -3.85 8.91 -11.95
N LYS A 66 -3.00 8.60 -10.98
CA LYS A 66 -2.46 9.58 -10.06
C LYS A 66 -1.05 9.98 -10.49
N TYR A 67 -0.70 11.23 -10.24
CA TYR A 67 0.57 11.82 -10.60
C TYR A 67 1.28 12.29 -9.33
N ARG A 68 2.51 11.84 -9.11
CA ARG A 68 3.42 12.37 -8.08
C ARG A 68 4.45 13.26 -8.76
N PHE A 69 4.38 14.57 -8.52
CA PHE A 69 5.39 15.49 -9.03
C PHE A 69 6.76 15.24 -8.39
N LEU A 70 7.84 15.29 -9.17
CA LEU A 70 9.19 15.00 -8.66
C LEU A 70 9.67 16.05 -7.64
N THR A 71 9.22 17.30 -7.81
CA THR A 71 9.49 18.44 -6.93
C THR A 71 8.19 18.98 -6.34
N VAL A 72 8.28 19.81 -5.30
CA VAL A 72 7.12 20.54 -4.74
C VAL A 72 7.56 21.98 -4.48
N PRO A 73 7.55 22.86 -5.50
CA PRO A 73 7.86 24.28 -5.31
C PRO A 73 6.77 24.95 -4.45
N ALA A 74 7.05 26.16 -3.96
CA ALA A 74 6.09 26.92 -3.16
C ALA A 74 4.74 27.07 -3.89
N GLY A 75 3.64 26.73 -3.20
CA GLY A 75 2.30 26.74 -3.76
C GLY A 75 1.96 25.56 -4.69
N GLY A 76 2.95 24.76 -5.11
CA GLY A 76 2.77 23.61 -5.98
C GLY A 76 2.10 22.42 -5.32
N LEU A 77 1.51 21.56 -6.15
CA LEU A 77 0.95 20.29 -5.68
C LEU A 77 2.05 19.24 -5.51
N ARG A 78 1.86 18.38 -4.51
CA ARG A 78 2.62 17.14 -4.32
C ARG A 78 2.07 16.02 -5.21
N TYR A 79 0.75 15.95 -5.31
CA TYR A 79 0.00 14.98 -6.11
C TYR A 79 -1.14 15.66 -6.86
N THR A 80 -1.54 15.06 -7.97
CA THR A 80 -2.80 15.35 -8.69
C THR A 80 -3.29 14.06 -9.33
N SER A 81 -4.51 14.04 -9.88
CA SER A 81 -5.06 12.89 -10.59
C SER A 81 -5.71 13.31 -11.91
N LYS A 82 -5.78 12.37 -12.86
CA LYS A 82 -6.52 12.58 -14.11
C LYS A 82 -7.99 12.81 -13.79
N ALA A 83 -8.64 13.75 -14.46
CA ALA A 83 -10.07 13.98 -14.29
C ALA A 83 -10.87 12.69 -14.57
N GLY A 84 -11.88 12.43 -13.73
CA GLY A 84 -12.69 11.20 -13.79
C GLY A 84 -12.02 9.97 -13.16
N SER A 85 -10.89 10.11 -12.45
CA SER A 85 -10.21 8.99 -11.81
C SER A 85 -11.02 8.36 -10.66
N GLU A 86 -11.33 7.09 -10.78
CA GLU A 86 -11.97 6.27 -9.74
C GLU A 86 -10.93 5.45 -8.97
N HIS A 87 -10.66 5.86 -7.74
CA HIS A 87 -9.63 5.25 -6.89
C HIS A 87 -10.29 4.26 -5.92
N ILE A 88 -10.36 2.98 -6.30
CA ILE A 88 -10.90 1.88 -5.48
C ILE A 88 -9.82 1.38 -4.51
N ALA A 89 -8.79 0.72 -5.04
CA ALA A 89 -7.58 0.36 -4.30
C ALA A 89 -6.40 0.22 -5.28
N PHE A 90 -5.24 0.74 -4.88
CA PHE A 90 -4.00 0.61 -5.64
C PHE A 90 -3.34 -0.74 -5.31
N GLY A 91 -2.84 -1.44 -6.34
CA GLY A 91 -2.23 -2.77 -6.21
C GLY A 91 -3.16 -3.94 -6.50
N LEU A 92 -4.44 -3.70 -6.87
CA LEU A 92 -5.39 -4.78 -7.15
C LEU A 92 -4.94 -5.70 -8.30
N ASN A 93 -4.20 -5.19 -9.28
CA ASN A 93 -3.61 -5.98 -10.36
C ASN A 93 -2.53 -6.97 -9.90
N LEU A 94 -1.98 -6.80 -8.70
CA LEU A 94 -0.98 -7.69 -8.10
C LEU A 94 -1.58 -8.61 -7.03
N ALA A 95 -2.84 -8.39 -6.66
CA ALA A 95 -3.52 -9.11 -5.59
C ALA A 95 -4.44 -10.22 -6.13
N GLY A 96 -4.86 -11.12 -5.24
CA GLY A 96 -5.81 -12.19 -5.54
C GLY A 96 -5.17 -13.54 -5.86
N GLY A 97 -3.86 -13.67 -5.68
CA GLY A 97 -3.15 -14.96 -5.70
C GLY A 97 -3.00 -15.59 -4.31
N HIS A 98 -3.12 -14.77 -3.25
CA HIS A 98 -2.90 -15.18 -1.87
C HIS A 98 -4.03 -14.64 -1.00
N TYR A 99 -4.71 -15.49 -0.23
CA TYR A 99 -5.83 -15.07 0.63
C TYR A 99 -5.53 -15.25 2.13
N ALA A 100 -4.26 -15.39 2.51
CA ALA A 100 -3.90 -15.48 3.93
C ALA A 100 -3.84 -14.06 4.54
N THR A 101 -2.87 -13.23 4.13
CA THR A 101 -2.71 -11.89 4.70
C THR A 101 -2.87 -10.79 3.65
N LEU A 102 -3.72 -9.81 3.94
CA LEU A 102 -3.77 -8.53 3.24
C LEU A 102 -3.14 -7.44 4.08
N TRP A 103 -2.15 -6.75 3.53
CA TRP A 103 -1.68 -5.46 4.02
C TRP A 103 -2.44 -4.34 3.33
N LEU A 104 -3.14 -3.52 4.10
CA LEU A 104 -3.89 -2.36 3.64
C LEU A 104 -3.22 -1.08 4.14
N VAL A 105 -2.49 -0.40 3.27
CA VAL A 105 -1.50 0.63 3.64
C VAL A 105 -1.93 2.03 3.20
N GLU A 106 -1.75 3.02 4.09
CA GLU A 106 -1.90 4.43 3.74
C GLU A 106 -0.77 4.89 2.81
N GLY A 107 -1.14 5.38 1.63
CA GLY A 107 -0.21 5.92 0.64
C GLY A 107 0.31 4.89 -0.36
N GLU A 108 0.33 5.28 -1.62
CA GLU A 108 0.62 4.39 -2.75
C GLU A 108 2.07 3.91 -2.73
N LEU A 109 3.04 4.83 -2.60
CA LEU A 109 4.46 4.48 -2.56
C LEU A 109 4.87 3.72 -1.30
N ASN A 110 4.12 3.83 -0.21
CA ASN A 110 4.34 3.03 1.00
C ASN A 110 3.93 1.57 0.77
N ALA A 111 2.80 1.33 0.09
CA ALA A 111 2.42 0.00 -0.34
C ALA A 111 3.46 -0.63 -1.30
N VAL A 112 3.97 0.14 -2.26
CA VAL A 112 5.06 -0.32 -3.14
C VAL A 112 6.31 -0.70 -2.34
N SER A 113 6.70 0.14 -1.37
CA SER A 113 7.86 -0.11 -0.51
C SER A 113 7.71 -1.40 0.31
N LEU A 114 6.54 -1.59 0.94
CA LEU A 114 6.25 -2.79 1.72
C LEU A 114 6.27 -4.04 0.86
N TRP A 115 5.57 -4.03 -0.28
CA TRP A 115 5.56 -5.18 -1.20
C TRP A 115 6.96 -5.58 -1.63
N GLN A 116 7.81 -4.60 -1.97
CA GLN A 116 9.19 -4.86 -2.33
C GLN A 116 9.96 -5.52 -1.17
N ALA A 117 9.90 -4.95 0.03
CA ALA A 117 10.59 -5.52 1.20
C ALA A 117 10.14 -6.95 1.53
N LEU A 118 8.82 -7.21 1.48
CA LEU A 118 8.26 -8.54 1.76
C LEU A 118 8.73 -9.58 0.74
N ARG A 119 8.80 -9.23 -0.55
CA ARG A 119 9.31 -10.12 -1.59
C ARG A 119 10.79 -10.40 -1.46
N GLU A 120 11.59 -9.38 -1.17
CA GLU A 120 13.03 -9.52 -0.95
C GLU A 120 13.35 -10.39 0.26
N ALA A 121 12.52 -10.32 1.29
CA ALA A 121 12.61 -11.17 2.46
C ALA A 121 12.02 -12.57 2.25
N HIS A 122 11.65 -12.93 1.02
CA HIS A 122 11.04 -14.21 0.64
C HIS A 122 9.79 -14.57 1.46
N MET A 123 9.04 -13.55 1.89
CA MET A 123 7.76 -13.78 2.53
C MET A 123 6.75 -14.28 1.49
N VAL A 124 5.78 -15.06 1.94
CA VAL A 124 4.78 -15.70 1.07
C VAL A 124 3.38 -15.46 1.61
N ASN A 125 2.37 -15.76 0.80
CA ASN A 125 0.95 -15.70 1.19
C ASN A 125 0.47 -14.31 1.64
N PHE A 126 1.02 -13.25 1.06
CA PHE A 126 0.58 -11.89 1.31
C PHE A 126 0.15 -11.20 0.02
N ASP A 127 -0.79 -10.26 0.16
CA ASP A 127 -1.04 -9.21 -0.83
C ASP A 127 -0.90 -7.84 -0.15
N VAL A 128 -0.55 -6.82 -0.93
CA VAL A 128 -0.43 -5.43 -0.45
C VAL A 128 -1.30 -4.53 -1.31
N LEU A 129 -2.22 -3.81 -0.68
CA LEU A 129 -3.06 -2.80 -1.30
C LEU A 129 -2.90 -1.45 -0.60
N SER A 130 -3.15 -0.37 -1.34
CA SER A 130 -3.30 0.97 -0.74
C SER A 130 -4.69 1.53 -0.98
N PHE A 131 -5.26 2.13 0.06
CA PHE A 131 -6.46 2.96 -0.04
C PHE A 131 -6.15 4.44 -0.39
N GLY A 132 -4.89 4.76 -0.67
CA GLY A 132 -4.42 6.09 -1.05
C GLY A 132 -4.15 7.02 0.14
N GLY A 133 -3.65 8.22 -0.16
CA GLY A 133 -3.27 9.24 0.84
C GLY A 133 -4.20 10.46 0.92
N GLU A 134 -5.28 10.51 0.14
CA GLU A 134 -6.31 11.56 0.27
C GLU A 134 -7.42 11.12 1.23
N SER A 135 -8.26 12.06 1.69
CA SER A 135 -9.27 11.97 2.77
C SER A 135 -10.40 10.92 2.61
N LYS A 136 -10.17 9.85 1.83
CA LYS A 136 -11.04 8.66 1.69
C LYS A 136 -10.95 7.69 2.86
N ALA A 137 -10.00 7.87 3.78
CA ALA A 137 -9.76 6.92 4.86
C ALA A 137 -10.86 6.89 5.95
N THR A 138 -11.78 7.86 6.00
CA THR A 138 -12.97 7.78 6.87
C THR A 138 -14.08 6.90 6.28
N ARG A 139 -13.99 6.53 4.99
CA ARG A 139 -14.94 5.64 4.33
C ARG A 139 -14.25 4.84 3.23
N LEU A 140 -13.74 3.67 3.58
CA LEU A 140 -13.21 2.72 2.61
C LEU A 140 -14.24 2.41 1.51
N ASP A 141 -13.77 2.25 0.28
CA ASP A 141 -14.61 1.85 -0.84
C ASP A 141 -15.29 0.50 -0.55
N PRO A 142 -16.62 0.35 -0.78
CA PRO A 142 -17.31 -0.92 -0.53
C PRO A 142 -16.75 -2.11 -1.32
N ALA A 143 -16.20 -1.90 -2.52
CA ALA A 143 -15.55 -2.95 -3.28
C ALA A 143 -14.24 -3.39 -2.62
N LEU A 144 -13.47 -2.45 -2.06
CA LEU A 144 -12.28 -2.75 -1.27
C LEU A 144 -12.65 -3.52 0.02
N GLN A 145 -13.71 -3.14 0.73
CA GLN A 145 -14.17 -3.86 1.92
C GLN A 145 -14.52 -5.32 1.59
N ARG A 146 -15.31 -5.55 0.53
CA ARG A 146 -15.63 -6.90 0.05
C ARG A 146 -14.41 -7.69 -0.40
N TRP A 147 -13.42 -7.01 -0.98
CA TRP A 147 -12.16 -7.65 -1.37
C TRP A 147 -11.36 -8.09 -0.14
N ALA A 148 -11.20 -7.19 0.83
CA ALA A 148 -10.47 -7.45 2.07
C ALA A 148 -11.09 -8.58 2.90
N GLY A 149 -12.43 -8.69 2.90
CA GLY A 149 -13.14 -9.77 3.60
C GLY A 149 -12.86 -11.19 3.07
N ARG A 150 -12.10 -11.34 1.97
CA ARG A 150 -11.66 -12.67 1.47
C ARG A 150 -10.39 -13.17 2.15
N TYR A 151 -9.68 -12.32 2.88
CA TYR A 151 -8.42 -12.67 3.52
C TYR A 151 -8.65 -13.18 4.93
N GLN A 152 -7.87 -14.17 5.34
CA GLN A 152 -7.89 -14.66 6.72
C GLN A 152 -7.44 -13.56 7.70
N GLN A 153 -6.50 -12.73 7.27
CA GLN A 153 -5.92 -11.64 8.05
C GLN A 153 -5.89 -10.36 7.24
N VAL A 154 -6.31 -9.27 7.86
CA VAL A 154 -6.17 -7.92 7.29
C VAL A 154 -5.41 -7.05 8.28
N ILE A 155 -4.24 -6.58 7.87
CA ILE A 155 -3.44 -5.62 8.62
C ILE A 155 -3.64 -4.24 7.99
N VAL A 156 -4.16 -3.28 8.74
CA VAL A 156 -4.32 -1.90 8.30
C VAL A 156 -3.18 -1.07 8.86
N TRP A 157 -2.34 -0.51 8.00
CA TRP A 157 -1.25 0.39 8.41
C TRP A 157 -1.57 1.83 8.02
N ALA A 158 -1.91 2.65 9.03
CA ALA A 158 -2.20 4.07 8.88
C ALA A 158 -1.66 4.86 10.09
N ASP A 159 -1.09 6.04 9.84
CA ASP A 159 -0.46 6.82 10.90
C ASP A 159 -1.45 7.59 11.77
N GLU A 160 -2.59 7.93 11.18
CA GLU A 160 -3.66 8.64 11.85
C GLU A 160 -4.59 7.63 12.53
N PRO A 161 -4.75 7.68 13.87
CA PRO A 161 -5.56 6.71 14.60
C PRO A 161 -7.00 6.62 14.10
N ALA A 162 -7.59 7.75 13.68
CA ALA A 162 -8.94 7.80 13.14
C ALA A 162 -9.08 7.01 11.83
N LYS A 163 -8.06 7.02 10.96
CA LYS A 163 -8.05 6.27 9.70
C LYS A 163 -7.97 4.77 9.94
N ALA A 164 -7.06 4.34 10.82
CA ALA A 164 -6.96 2.94 11.22
C ALA A 164 -8.28 2.44 11.83
N ALA A 165 -8.86 3.21 12.76
CA ALA A 165 -10.12 2.86 13.40
C ALA A 165 -11.29 2.76 12.40
N ALA A 166 -11.40 3.70 11.45
CA ALA A 166 -12.43 3.67 10.42
C ALA A 166 -12.30 2.45 9.49
N ALA A 167 -11.08 2.11 9.09
CA ALA A 167 -10.81 0.92 8.29
C ALA A 167 -11.11 -0.37 9.06
N MET A 168 -10.73 -0.46 10.34
CA MET A 168 -11.05 -1.61 11.20
C MET A 168 -12.55 -1.76 11.45
N ALA A 169 -13.29 -0.66 11.59
CA ALA A 169 -14.74 -0.70 11.72
C ALA A 169 -15.41 -1.20 10.42
N ALA A 170 -14.83 -0.89 9.26
CA ALA A 170 -15.33 -1.31 7.96
C ALA A 170 -14.93 -2.76 7.57
N ILE A 171 -13.89 -3.30 8.20
CA ILE A 171 -13.37 -4.65 7.93
C ILE A 171 -13.28 -5.41 9.26
N PRO A 172 -14.34 -6.15 9.63
CA PRO A 172 -14.36 -6.92 10.87
C PRO A 172 -13.16 -7.85 11.00
N GLY A 173 -12.49 -7.83 12.15
CA GLY A 173 -11.30 -8.64 12.42
C GLY A 173 -9.98 -8.08 11.85
N ALA A 174 -10.00 -6.90 11.21
CA ALA A 174 -8.78 -6.23 10.81
C ALA A 174 -8.00 -5.66 12.00
N PHE A 175 -6.68 -5.61 11.86
CA PHE A 175 -5.76 -5.17 12.90
C PHE A 175 -5.02 -3.89 12.51
N GLY A 176 -5.14 -2.87 13.35
CA GLY A 176 -4.56 -1.55 13.11
C GLY A 176 -3.10 -1.45 13.57
N LEU A 177 -2.25 -0.95 12.69
CA LEU A 177 -0.85 -0.61 12.92
C LEU A 177 -0.59 0.87 12.67
N ARG A 178 0.38 1.39 13.40
CA ARG A 178 0.94 2.74 13.20
C ARG A 178 2.42 2.60 12.89
N SER A 179 2.98 3.60 12.22
CA SER A 179 4.41 3.66 12.02
C SER A 179 5.17 3.68 13.35
N PRO A 180 6.33 3.00 13.43
CA PRO A 180 7.18 3.05 14.59
C PRO A 180 7.74 4.46 14.78
N VAL A 181 8.03 4.80 16.04
CA VAL A 181 8.70 6.05 16.42
C VAL A 181 10.10 5.70 16.91
N VAL A 182 11.12 6.20 16.23
CA VAL A 182 12.53 6.05 16.60
C VAL A 182 13.08 7.45 16.82
N ASP A 183 13.66 7.69 18.01
CA ASP A 183 14.21 9.00 18.40
C ASP A 183 13.23 10.17 18.22
N GLY A 184 11.95 9.95 18.57
CA GLY A 184 10.90 10.95 18.44
C GLY A 184 10.40 11.19 17.01
N ARG A 185 10.94 10.47 16.02
CA ARG A 185 10.56 10.57 14.61
C ARG A 185 9.78 9.34 14.16
N LYS A 186 8.60 9.55 13.57
CA LYS A 186 7.85 8.48 12.90
C LYS A 186 8.59 8.05 11.64
N LEU A 187 8.65 6.75 11.38
CA LEU A 187 9.24 6.20 10.16
C LEU A 187 8.16 5.58 9.28
N ASP A 188 7.90 6.16 8.12
CA ASP A 188 7.00 5.55 7.14
C ASP A 188 7.62 4.31 6.48
N ALA A 189 6.83 3.58 5.69
CA ALA A 189 7.31 2.37 5.02
C ALA A 189 8.53 2.65 4.12
N ASN A 190 8.57 3.80 3.46
CA ASN A 190 9.69 4.14 2.58
C ASN A 190 10.97 4.40 3.37
N GLU A 191 10.87 5.08 4.52
CA GLU A 191 12.00 5.31 5.42
C GLU A 191 12.50 4.01 6.03
N LEU A 192 11.60 3.11 6.44
CA LEU A 192 11.97 1.78 6.92
C LEU A 192 12.63 0.92 5.84
N LEU A 193 12.21 1.05 4.57
CA LEU A 193 12.85 0.37 3.45
C LEU A 193 14.30 0.83 3.29
N LEU A 194 14.52 2.16 3.30
CA LEU A 194 15.85 2.75 3.17
C LEU A 194 16.79 2.37 4.33
N LEU A 195 16.24 2.13 5.52
CA LEU A 195 16.97 1.66 6.68
C LEU A 195 17.17 0.13 6.71
N GLY A 196 16.58 -0.62 5.77
CA GLY A 196 16.61 -2.09 5.74
C GLY A 196 15.71 -2.77 6.78
N GLY A 197 14.94 -2.02 7.56
CA GLY A 197 14.14 -2.54 8.69
C GLY A 197 12.69 -2.90 8.33
N LEU A 198 12.22 -2.62 7.11
CA LEU A 198 10.81 -2.78 6.76
C LEU A 198 10.30 -4.22 6.84
N ALA A 199 11.10 -5.19 6.41
CA ALA A 199 10.72 -6.61 6.48
C ALA A 199 10.62 -7.09 7.93
N ASP A 200 11.53 -6.66 8.80
CA ASP A 200 11.51 -7.01 10.22
C ASP A 200 10.34 -6.36 10.96
N PHE A 201 10.03 -5.11 10.62
CA PHE A 201 8.81 -4.45 11.08
C PHE A 201 7.56 -5.26 10.69
N ALA A 202 7.48 -5.71 9.44
CA ALA A 202 6.34 -6.51 8.97
C ALA A 202 6.25 -7.87 9.67
N ARG A 203 7.38 -8.55 9.91
CA ARG A 203 7.42 -9.80 10.70
C ARG A 203 6.94 -9.60 12.13
N ALA A 204 7.40 -8.54 12.80
CA ALA A 204 6.97 -8.23 14.16
C ALA A 204 5.47 -7.92 14.22
N ALA A 205 4.95 -7.21 13.22
CA ALA A 205 3.53 -6.93 13.08
C ALA A 205 2.68 -8.20 12.88
N TRP A 206 3.14 -9.15 12.05
CA TRP A 206 2.51 -10.46 11.89
C TRP A 206 2.45 -11.22 13.22
N ALA A 207 3.59 -11.35 13.90
CA ALA A 207 3.65 -12.05 15.19
C ALA A 207 2.72 -11.42 16.23
N ARG A 208 2.60 -10.08 16.22
CA ARG A 208 1.67 -9.37 17.10
C ARG A 208 0.21 -9.65 16.76
N PHE A 209 -0.14 -9.79 15.49
CA PHE A 209 -1.49 -10.18 15.08
C PHE A 209 -1.83 -11.61 15.50
N ASP A 210 -0.90 -12.55 15.37
CA ASP A 210 -1.12 -13.95 15.76
C ASP A 210 -1.42 -14.08 17.26
N GLN A 211 -0.97 -13.10 18.05
CA GLN A 211 -1.24 -12.98 19.48
C GLN A 211 -2.46 -12.11 19.81
N ASP A 212 -3.12 -11.51 18.83
CA ASP A 212 -4.28 -10.65 19.05
C ASP A 212 -5.46 -11.47 19.60
N PRO A 213 -6.03 -11.12 20.78
CA PRO A 213 -7.08 -11.92 21.39
C PRO A 213 -8.32 -12.11 20.51
N ALA A 214 -8.68 -11.12 19.69
CA ALA A 214 -9.84 -11.22 18.80
C ALA A 214 -9.55 -12.20 17.65
N HIS A 215 -8.32 -12.19 17.12
CA HIS A 215 -7.88 -13.19 16.16
C HIS A 215 -7.87 -14.61 16.75
N VAL A 216 -7.26 -14.80 17.92
CA VAL A 216 -7.19 -16.10 18.60
C VAL A 216 -8.60 -16.64 18.90
N ALA A 217 -9.50 -15.77 19.39
CA ALA A 217 -10.89 -16.15 19.65
C ALA A 217 -11.63 -16.59 18.38
N ARG A 218 -11.41 -15.90 17.24
CA ARG A 218 -12.00 -16.26 15.94
C ARG A 218 -11.52 -17.65 15.48
N ILE A 219 -10.21 -17.90 15.51
CA ILE A 219 -9.65 -19.21 15.12
C ILE A 219 -10.21 -20.32 16.00
N ARG A 220 -10.32 -20.10 17.32
CA ARG A 220 -10.94 -21.08 18.22
C ARG A 220 -12.38 -21.38 17.84
N ALA A 221 -13.19 -20.36 17.58
CA ALA A 221 -14.59 -20.54 17.17
C ALA A 221 -14.72 -21.29 15.83
N GLU A 222 -13.83 -21.03 14.86
CA GLU A 222 -13.79 -21.75 13.58
C GLU A 222 -13.42 -23.23 13.77
N LEU A 223 -12.41 -23.53 14.61
CA LEU A 223 -12.02 -24.90 14.93
C LEU A 223 -13.12 -25.65 15.67
N GLU A 224 -13.78 -25.02 16.64
CA GLU A 224 -14.92 -25.58 17.36
C GLU A 224 -16.09 -25.87 16.41
N GLY A 225 -16.44 -24.91 15.54
CA GLY A 225 -17.50 -25.08 14.54
C GLY A 225 -17.20 -26.16 13.50
N ALA A 226 -15.93 -26.42 13.21
CA ALA A 226 -15.49 -27.48 12.31
C ALA A 226 -15.36 -28.87 13.00
N GLY A 227 -15.56 -28.97 14.32
CA GLY A 227 -15.42 -30.21 15.08
C GLY A 227 -13.98 -30.56 15.51
N TRP A 228 -13.06 -29.58 15.44
CA TRP A 228 -11.63 -29.72 15.76
C TRP A 228 -11.24 -29.06 17.10
N GLY A 229 -12.20 -28.85 18.01
CA GLY A 229 -12.02 -28.07 19.24
C GLY A 229 -10.85 -28.50 20.16
N GLY A 230 -10.32 -29.72 19.99
CA GLY A 230 -9.15 -30.21 20.72
C GLY A 230 -7.78 -29.72 20.20
N LEU A 231 -7.72 -29.02 19.06
CA LEU A 231 -6.47 -28.52 18.46
C LEU A 231 -6.23 -27.02 18.67
N ALA A 232 -7.03 -26.36 19.52
CA ALA A 232 -6.80 -24.94 19.81
C ALA A 232 -5.38 -24.74 20.39
N PRO A 233 -4.61 -23.74 19.93
CA PRO A 233 -3.27 -23.50 20.46
C PRO A 233 -3.32 -23.30 21.98
N SER A 234 -2.57 -24.10 22.72
CA SER A 234 -2.29 -23.85 24.12
C SER A 234 -1.26 -22.71 24.20
N LEU A 235 -1.65 -21.60 24.83
CA LEU A 235 -0.74 -20.49 25.16
C LEU A 235 0.25 -20.92 26.24
#